data_AF-A0AAJ6KAB3-F1
#
_entry.id   AF-A0AAJ6KAB3-F1
#
_cell.length_a   1.000
_cell.length_b   1.000
_cell.length_c   1.000
_cell.angle_alpha   90.00
_cell.angle_beta   90.00
_cell.angle_gamma   90.00
#
_symmetry.space_group_name_H-M   'P 1'
#
loop_
_entity.id
_entity.type
_entity.pdbx_description
1 polymer ?
#
loop_
_entity_poly.entity_id
_entity_poly.type
_entity_poly.pdbx_seq_one_letter_code
_entity_poly.pdbx_strand_id
1 'polypeptide(L)'
;MTAFSRALVAAAVAISPAEHRPVRREQWQADLRDAADFGLSPTALAFGAFTTALFHRRGVRRTTWGETMTTAPFSKAATPHTIRTVPVLVRVAVLAILMTGPWLILQPNYGYESDLDRTVGVIGFWLLSYLVPGAAVTAAALLLPGSSPGRRRLGAALIAAAAVGAVVTPLVVPDSGWPVSILPAVLPSLLALAGWLVAIEAPRRGWLLLLVPLGVATLIESGALWVVVPIRLQPCIISLLGLAVVVAGLLAWRTARSSRGTRGEEHAATLVDRTA
;
A
#
# COMPACT_ATOMS: atom_id res chain seq x y z
N MET A 1 -9.21 29.32 14.64
CA MET A 1 -8.20 28.26 14.43
C MET A 1 -8.46 27.12 15.43
N THR A 2 -8.57 25.85 15.02
CA THR A 2 -8.96 24.73 15.91
C THR A 2 -7.75 24.04 16.55
N ALA A 3 -7.94 23.38 17.70
CA ALA A 3 -6.90 22.57 18.36
C ALA A 3 -6.42 21.41 17.47
N PHE A 4 -7.34 20.83 16.69
CA PHE A 4 -7.07 19.74 15.76
C PHE A 4 -6.11 20.13 14.64
N SER A 5 -6.30 21.28 13.98
CA SER A 5 -5.40 21.76 12.92
C SER A 5 -3.98 22.00 13.44
N ARG A 6 -3.84 22.53 14.67
CA ARG A 6 -2.54 22.71 15.33
C ARG A 6 -1.85 21.38 15.61
N ALA A 7 -2.58 20.38 16.11
CA ALA A 7 -2.05 19.05 16.36
C ALA A 7 -1.57 18.36 15.08
N LEU A 8 -2.33 18.49 13.99
CA LEU A 8 -1.96 17.97 12.66
C LEU A 8 -0.66 18.59 12.13
N VAL A 9 -0.50 19.91 12.22
CA VAL A 9 0.73 20.58 11.79
C VAL A 9 1.90 20.23 12.71
N ALA A 10 1.69 20.12 14.02
CA ALA A 10 2.74 19.67 14.94
C ALA A 10 3.23 18.25 14.61
N ALA A 11 2.31 17.33 14.32
CA ALA A 11 2.64 15.98 13.85
C ALA A 11 3.39 16.01 12.50
N ALA A 12 2.94 16.84 11.56
CA ALA A 12 3.59 17.02 10.26
C ALA A 12 5.05 17.51 10.42
N VAL A 13 5.31 18.46 11.31
CA VAL A 13 6.66 18.95 11.62
C VAL A 13 7.50 17.85 12.27
N ALA A 14 6.95 17.10 13.22
CA ALA A 14 7.68 16.01 13.90
C ALA A 14 8.16 14.93 12.93
N ILE A 15 7.31 14.55 11.96
CA ILE A 15 7.58 13.51 10.96
C ILE A 15 8.53 14.00 9.85
N SER A 16 8.65 15.33 9.68
CA SER A 16 9.55 15.96 8.71
C SER A 16 11.04 15.78 9.08
N PRO A 17 11.94 15.77 8.07
CA PRO A 17 13.39 15.67 8.32
C PRO A 17 13.89 16.80 9.21
N ALA A 18 14.85 16.51 10.10
CA ALA A 18 15.33 17.43 11.14
C ALA A 18 15.74 18.80 10.59
N GLU A 19 16.45 18.81 9.46
CA GLU A 19 16.93 20.01 8.76
C GLU A 19 15.80 20.96 8.32
N HIS A 20 14.59 20.45 8.07
CA HIS A 20 13.47 21.23 7.54
C HIS A 20 12.43 21.61 8.61
N ARG A 21 12.54 21.06 9.83
CA ARG A 21 11.58 21.31 10.92
C ARG A 21 11.41 22.79 11.27
N PRO A 22 12.46 23.62 11.40
CA PRO A 22 12.27 25.02 11.76
C PRO A 22 11.52 25.79 10.68
N VAL A 23 11.93 25.67 9.42
CA VAL A 23 11.30 26.35 8.27
C VAL A 23 9.86 25.90 8.06
N ARG A 24 9.58 24.58 8.08
CA ARG A 24 8.21 24.07 7.89
C ARG A 24 7.29 24.42 9.05
N ARG A 25 7.82 24.51 10.27
CA ARG A 25 7.05 24.97 11.44
C ARG A 25 6.61 26.41 11.22
N GLU A 26 7.52 27.29 10.82
CA GLU A 26 7.21 28.69 10.58
C GLU A 26 6.23 28.88 9.42
N GLN A 27 6.52 28.27 8.26
CA GLN A 27 5.67 28.36 7.06
C GLN A 27 4.26 27.83 7.32
N TRP A 28 4.11 26.61 7.84
CA TRP A 28 2.79 26.03 8.03
C TRP A 28 2.01 26.68 9.17
N GLN A 29 2.68 27.28 10.16
CA GLN A 29 2.01 28.10 11.17
C GLN A 29 1.60 29.47 10.63
N ALA A 30 2.33 30.04 9.68
CA ALA A 30 1.92 31.25 8.96
C ALA A 30 0.71 30.94 8.05
N ASP A 31 0.79 29.88 7.25
CA ASP A 31 -0.32 29.45 6.37
C ASP A 31 -1.62 29.21 7.15
N LEU A 32 -1.55 28.64 8.35
CA LEU A 32 -2.72 28.45 9.21
C LEU A 32 -3.28 29.74 9.82
N ARG A 33 -2.41 30.73 10.07
CA ARG A 33 -2.80 32.04 10.62
C ARG A 33 -3.51 32.86 9.55
N ASP A 34 -2.96 32.89 8.35
CA ASP A 34 -3.43 33.74 7.26
C ASP A 34 -4.55 33.06 6.44
N ALA A 35 -4.87 31.80 6.72
CA ALA A 35 -5.89 31.01 6.01
C ALA A 35 -7.24 31.73 5.88
N ALA A 36 -7.67 32.43 6.94
CA ALA A 36 -8.95 33.13 6.97
C ALA A 36 -8.98 34.32 6.01
N ASP A 37 -7.86 35.02 5.86
CA ASP A 37 -7.73 36.20 5.01
C ASP A 37 -7.78 35.83 3.52
N PHE A 38 -7.44 34.58 3.19
CA PHE A 38 -7.53 34.02 1.83
C PHE A 38 -8.77 33.15 1.59
N GLY A 39 -9.71 33.07 2.53
CA GLY A 39 -10.92 32.24 2.41
C GLY A 39 -10.63 30.74 2.36
N LEU A 40 -9.47 30.30 2.85
CA LEU A 40 -9.03 28.90 2.84
C LEU A 40 -9.41 28.19 4.13
N SER A 41 -9.71 26.89 4.03
CA SER A 41 -9.97 26.05 5.21
C SER A 41 -8.67 25.75 5.97
N PRO A 42 -8.50 26.17 7.23
CA PRO A 42 -7.32 25.86 8.03
C PRO A 42 -7.16 24.35 8.24
N THR A 43 -8.26 23.59 8.25
CA THR A 43 -8.24 22.12 8.34
C THR A 43 -7.68 21.50 7.07
N ALA A 44 -8.08 22.00 5.89
CA ALA A 44 -7.54 21.53 4.61
C ALA A 44 -6.04 21.79 4.49
N LEU A 45 -5.58 22.97 4.92
CA LEU A 45 -4.14 23.31 4.96
C LEU A 45 -3.37 22.42 5.93
N ALA A 46 -3.92 22.13 7.12
CA ALA A 46 -3.29 21.22 8.08
C ALA A 46 -3.14 19.79 7.53
N PHE A 47 -4.15 19.29 6.81
CA PHE A 47 -4.07 18.01 6.11
C PHE A 47 -3.08 18.06 4.94
N GLY A 48 -3.02 19.17 4.20
CA GLY A 48 -2.02 19.42 3.16
C GLY A 48 -0.59 19.35 3.72
N ALA A 49 -0.33 20.01 4.85
CA ALA A 49 0.95 19.96 5.55
C ALA A 49 1.31 18.54 6.00
N PHE A 50 0.36 17.81 6.59
CA PHE A 50 0.55 16.44 7.06
C PHE A 50 0.85 15.46 5.93
N THR A 51 0.07 15.50 4.85
CA THR A 51 0.29 14.68 3.66
C THR A 51 1.61 15.06 2.98
N THR A 52 1.99 16.33 2.94
CA THR A 52 3.29 16.79 2.45
C THR A 52 4.43 16.23 3.29
N ALA A 53 4.33 16.24 4.62
CA ALA A 53 5.32 15.65 5.52
C ALA A 53 5.48 14.13 5.30
N LEU A 54 4.36 13.42 5.10
CA LEU A 54 4.35 11.97 4.89
C LEU A 54 4.91 11.55 3.53
N PHE A 55 4.55 12.27 2.47
CA PHE A 55 4.81 11.84 1.10
C PHE A 55 5.96 12.58 0.41
N HIS A 56 6.33 13.78 0.87
CA HIS A 56 7.36 14.64 0.27
C HIS A 56 8.55 14.87 1.23
N ARG A 57 9.10 13.78 1.76
CA ARG A 57 10.26 13.78 2.67
C ARG A 57 11.57 14.31 2.07
N ARG A 58 11.70 14.37 0.73
CA ARG A 58 12.94 14.73 0.02
C ARG A 58 12.82 15.90 -0.96
N GLY A 59 11.67 16.57 -1.01
CA GLY A 59 11.50 17.73 -1.90
C GLY A 59 12.25 18.94 -1.36
N VAL A 60 13.52 19.07 -1.69
CA VAL A 60 14.30 20.30 -1.48
C VAL A 60 13.79 21.30 -2.52
N ARG A 61 12.86 22.17 -2.12
CA ARG A 61 12.68 23.43 -2.82
C ARG A 61 13.63 24.41 -2.15
N ARG A 62 14.82 24.62 -2.72
CA ARG A 62 15.52 25.89 -2.53
C ARG A 62 14.62 26.94 -3.16
N THR A 63 13.82 27.63 -2.35
CA THR A 63 13.13 28.83 -2.79
C THR A 63 14.21 29.88 -2.97
N THR A 64 14.71 30.03 -4.20
CA THR A 64 15.61 31.09 -4.66
C THR A 64 14.89 32.45 -4.69
N TRP A 65 14.31 32.86 -3.56
CA TRP A 65 13.66 34.17 -3.38
C TRP A 65 14.54 35.14 -2.58
N GLY A 66 15.86 34.92 -2.57
CA GLY A 66 16.80 35.79 -1.87
C GLY A 66 18.23 35.82 -2.41
N GLU A 67 18.59 34.99 -3.39
CA GLU A 67 19.91 35.02 -4.03
C GLU A 67 19.81 35.75 -5.37
N THR A 68 20.05 37.06 -5.30
CA THR A 68 20.56 37.98 -6.33
C THR A 68 20.26 37.68 -7.81
N MET A 69 19.56 38.64 -8.44
CA MET A 69 19.43 38.83 -9.88
C MET A 69 20.79 38.92 -10.60
N THR A 70 21.38 37.81 -11.00
CA THR A 70 22.42 37.81 -12.06
C THR A 70 22.43 36.49 -12.81
N THR A 71 21.84 36.51 -14.01
CA THR A 71 22.20 35.76 -15.23
C THR A 71 22.43 34.24 -15.17
N ALA A 72 21.55 33.49 -15.87
CA ALA A 72 21.82 32.58 -17.01
C ALA A 72 20.98 31.28 -16.96
N PRO A 73 20.88 30.53 -18.09
CA PRO A 73 19.69 30.34 -18.89
C PRO A 73 18.87 29.10 -18.50
N PHE A 74 17.56 29.15 -18.76
CA PHE A 74 16.59 28.05 -18.85
C PHE A 74 17.07 26.67 -18.37
N SER A 75 17.12 26.47 -17.05
CA SER A 75 17.18 25.12 -16.50
C SER A 75 15.84 24.43 -16.77
N LYS A 76 15.87 23.35 -17.56
CA LYS A 76 14.78 22.38 -17.79
C LYS A 76 13.67 22.49 -16.75
N ALA A 77 12.44 22.78 -17.19
CA ALA A 77 11.24 22.76 -16.37
C ALA A 77 11.33 21.61 -15.35
N ALA A 78 11.42 21.98 -14.07
CA ALA A 78 11.51 21.03 -12.98
C ALA A 78 10.34 20.06 -13.13
N THR A 79 10.65 18.80 -13.46
CA THR A 79 9.64 17.76 -13.53
C THR A 79 8.92 17.74 -12.19
N PRO A 80 7.60 17.95 -12.16
CA PRO A 80 6.86 17.98 -10.90
C PRO A 80 7.16 16.67 -10.18
N HIS A 81 7.53 16.78 -8.90
CA HIS A 81 7.84 15.63 -8.07
C HIS A 81 6.56 14.81 -7.92
N THR A 82 6.34 13.88 -8.85
CA THR A 82 5.21 12.97 -8.79
C THR A 82 5.46 12.05 -7.61
N ILE A 83 4.52 12.07 -6.67
CA ILE A 83 4.46 11.11 -5.57
C ILE A 83 4.71 9.72 -6.18
N ARG A 84 5.60 8.93 -5.56
CA ARG A 84 5.68 7.51 -5.92
C ARG A 84 4.38 6.85 -5.45
N THR A 85 3.35 6.88 -6.28
CA THR A 85 1.98 6.47 -5.92
C THR A 85 1.91 4.98 -5.57
N VAL A 86 2.68 4.15 -6.26
CA VAL A 86 2.75 2.69 -6.03
C VAL A 86 3.11 2.33 -4.57
N PRO A 87 4.24 2.79 -3.98
CA PRO A 87 4.54 2.45 -2.58
C PRO A 87 3.57 3.05 -1.57
N VAL A 88 2.88 4.16 -1.89
CA VAL A 88 1.82 4.71 -1.04
C VAL A 88 0.62 3.76 -1.01
N LEU A 89 0.15 3.34 -2.18
CA LEU A 89 -0.97 2.40 -2.30
C LEU A 89 -0.66 1.05 -1.64
N VAL A 90 0.56 0.54 -1.77
CA VAL A 90 0.97 -0.69 -1.07
C VAL A 90 0.97 -0.50 0.44
N ARG A 91 1.40 0.66 0.96
CA ARG A 91 1.31 0.94 2.41
C ARG A 91 -0.13 1.02 2.89
N VAL A 92 -1.02 1.64 2.11
CA VAL A 92 -2.46 1.67 2.41
C VAL A 92 -3.02 0.25 2.49
N ALA A 93 -2.66 -0.62 1.54
CA ALA A 93 -3.06 -2.03 1.56
C ALA A 93 -2.55 -2.76 2.82
N VAL A 94 -1.28 -2.58 3.18
CA VAL A 94 -0.71 -3.18 4.40
C VAL A 94 -1.41 -2.69 5.66
N LEU A 95 -1.64 -1.39 5.78
CA LEU A 95 -2.32 -0.80 6.92
C LEU A 95 -3.76 -1.33 7.04
N ALA A 96 -4.49 -1.42 5.93
CA ALA A 96 -5.83 -2.00 5.93
C ALA A 96 -5.84 -3.46 6.41
N ILE A 97 -4.93 -4.31 5.89
CA ILE A 97 -4.79 -5.72 6.31
C ILE A 97 -4.44 -5.82 7.80
N LEU A 98 -3.55 -4.96 8.31
CA LEU A 98 -3.15 -4.94 9.71
C LEU A 98 -4.29 -4.48 10.62
N MET A 99 -5.19 -3.63 10.14
CA MET A 99 -6.36 -3.15 10.89
C MET A 99 -7.47 -4.19 10.98
N THR A 100 -7.46 -5.26 10.17
CA THR A 100 -8.43 -6.35 10.25
C THR A 100 -8.50 -6.99 11.64
N GLY A 101 -7.35 -7.39 12.21
CA GLY A 101 -7.30 -8.01 13.55
C GLY A 101 -7.87 -7.11 14.65
N PRO A 102 -7.36 -5.88 14.81
CA PRO A 102 -7.92 -4.89 15.75
C PRO A 102 -9.40 -4.61 15.52
N TRP A 103 -9.85 -4.52 14.26
CA TRP A 103 -11.27 -4.33 13.95
C TRP A 103 -12.15 -5.47 14.49
N LEU A 104 -11.70 -6.72 14.33
CA LEU A 104 -12.40 -7.89 14.86
C LEU A 104 -12.37 -7.96 16.40
N ILE A 105 -11.28 -7.50 17.02
CA ILE A 105 -11.18 -7.39 18.49
C ILE A 105 -12.15 -6.34 19.04
N LEU A 106 -12.40 -5.27 18.30
CA LEU A 106 -13.28 -4.17 18.70
C LEU A 106 -14.77 -4.47 18.50
N GLN A 107 -15.13 -5.53 17.77
CA GLN A 107 -16.53 -5.96 17.71
C GLN A 107 -16.97 -6.45 19.10
N PRO A 108 -18.22 -6.20 19.53
CA PRO A 108 -18.74 -6.69 20.81
C PRO A 108 -18.41 -8.19 20.95
N ASN A 109 -17.47 -8.47 21.84
CA ASN A 109 -16.60 -9.65 21.91
C ASN A 109 -17.14 -10.95 21.28
N TYR A 110 -16.97 -11.21 19.98
CA TYR A 110 -17.30 -12.52 19.37
C TYR A 110 -18.69 -13.09 19.76
N GLY A 111 -19.61 -12.19 20.10
CA GLY A 111 -20.93 -12.42 20.67
C GLY A 111 -21.76 -11.25 20.18
N TYR A 112 -22.26 -11.38 18.95
CA TYR A 112 -23.07 -10.37 18.29
C TYR A 112 -24.37 -10.21 19.08
N GLU A 113 -24.46 -9.16 19.90
CA GLU A 113 -25.64 -8.87 20.71
C GLU A 113 -26.83 -8.42 19.83
N SER A 114 -26.55 -7.95 18.61
CA SER A 114 -27.54 -7.58 17.61
C SER A 114 -27.14 -7.97 16.18
N ASP A 115 -28.13 -8.14 15.29
CA ASP A 115 -27.90 -8.37 13.85
C ASP A 115 -27.14 -7.23 13.17
N LEU A 116 -27.27 -6.01 13.70
CA LEU A 116 -26.56 -4.83 13.21
C LEU A 116 -25.07 -4.94 13.47
N ASP A 117 -24.66 -5.36 14.68
CA ASP A 117 -23.25 -5.56 15.02
C ASP A 117 -22.61 -6.65 14.17
N ARG A 118 -23.36 -7.73 13.89
CA ARG A 118 -22.92 -8.80 12.99
C ARG A 118 -22.67 -8.27 11.58
N THR A 119 -23.61 -7.47 11.07
CA THR A 119 -23.52 -6.88 9.73
C THR A 119 -22.33 -5.94 9.63
N VAL A 120 -22.14 -5.06 10.62
CA VAL A 120 -21.02 -4.11 10.67
C VAL A 120 -19.67 -4.84 10.78
N GLY A 121 -19.59 -5.87 11.62
CA GLY A 121 -18.38 -6.69 11.78
C GLY A 121 -17.95 -7.36 10.47
N VAL A 122 -18.90 -8.00 9.77
CA VAL A 122 -18.65 -8.68 8.48
C VAL A 122 -18.26 -7.69 7.38
N ILE A 123 -18.98 -6.57 7.26
CA ILE A 123 -18.67 -5.54 6.25
C ILE A 123 -17.28 -4.96 6.49
N GLY A 124 -16.94 -4.61 7.73
CA GLY A 124 -15.62 -4.08 8.07
C GLY A 124 -14.51 -5.11 7.82
N PHE A 125 -14.75 -6.39 8.12
CA PHE A 125 -13.84 -7.47 7.78
C PHE A 125 -13.56 -7.54 6.26
N TRP A 126 -14.59 -7.53 5.43
CA TRP A 126 -14.44 -7.56 3.96
C TRP A 126 -13.75 -6.31 3.42
N LEU A 127 -14.08 -5.13 3.94
CA LEU A 127 -13.46 -3.88 3.54
C LEU A 127 -11.96 -3.86 3.85
N LEU A 128 -11.58 -4.18 5.08
CA LEU A 128 -10.20 -4.08 5.55
C LEU A 128 -9.31 -5.20 5.01
N SER A 129 -9.85 -6.41 4.84
CA SER A 129 -9.06 -7.58 4.42
C SER A 129 -8.94 -7.71 2.91
N TYR A 130 -9.97 -7.31 2.15
CA TYR A 130 -10.05 -7.61 0.71
C TYR A 130 -10.26 -6.38 -0.15
N LEU A 131 -11.31 -5.58 0.09
CA LEU A 131 -11.72 -4.53 -0.85
C LEU A 131 -10.75 -3.35 -0.87
N VAL A 132 -10.37 -2.80 0.29
CA VAL A 132 -9.42 -1.68 0.37
C VAL A 132 -8.02 -2.10 -0.08
N PRO A 133 -7.44 -3.23 0.39
CA PRO A 133 -6.16 -3.72 -0.13
C PRO A 133 -6.22 -4.03 -1.63
N GLY A 134 -7.28 -4.70 -2.07
CA GLY A 134 -7.50 -5.08 -3.47
C GLY A 134 -7.55 -3.88 -4.39
N ALA A 135 -8.34 -2.85 -4.06
CA ALA A 135 -8.42 -1.62 -4.82
C ALA A 135 -7.07 -0.88 -4.87
N ALA A 136 -6.38 -0.77 -3.73
CA ALA A 136 -5.09 -0.11 -3.65
C ALA A 136 -4.03 -0.85 -4.49
N VAL A 137 -3.95 -2.17 -4.40
CA VAL A 137 -2.97 -2.98 -5.16
C VAL A 137 -3.34 -3.04 -6.65
N THR A 138 -4.63 -3.04 -7.01
CA THR A 138 -5.10 -2.93 -8.40
C THR A 138 -4.65 -1.61 -9.01
N ALA A 139 -4.89 -0.49 -8.32
CA ALA A 139 -4.41 0.83 -8.76
C ALA A 139 -2.87 0.88 -8.84
N ALA A 140 -2.18 0.26 -7.87
CA ALA A 140 -0.73 0.17 -7.89
C ALA A 140 -0.22 -0.60 -9.11
N ALA A 141 -0.86 -1.72 -9.48
CA ALA A 141 -0.51 -2.53 -10.63
C ALA A 141 -0.70 -1.76 -11.96
N LEU A 142 -1.78 -0.99 -12.08
CA LEU A 142 -2.03 -0.12 -13.25
C LEU A 142 -0.98 0.98 -13.40
N LEU A 143 -0.47 1.49 -12.28
CA LEU A 143 0.52 2.56 -12.22
C LEU A 143 1.98 2.07 -12.24
N LEU A 144 2.22 0.76 -12.42
CA LEU A 144 3.58 0.21 -12.43
C LEU A 144 4.41 0.80 -13.59
N PRO A 145 5.61 1.33 -13.28
CA PRO A 145 6.52 1.84 -14.31
C PRO A 145 7.30 0.70 -14.97
N GLY A 146 7.49 0.80 -16.30
CA GLY A 146 8.37 -0.09 -17.06
C GLY A 146 7.83 -1.50 -17.34
N SER A 147 6.53 -1.72 -17.17
CA SER A 147 5.82 -2.94 -17.58
C SER A 147 4.88 -2.64 -18.75
N SER A 148 4.70 -3.62 -19.64
CA SER A 148 3.80 -3.49 -20.79
C SER A 148 2.34 -3.23 -20.37
N PRO A 149 1.59 -2.37 -21.10
CA PRO A 149 0.24 -1.97 -20.70
C PRO A 149 -0.74 -3.16 -20.63
N GLY A 150 -0.58 -4.17 -21.49
CA GLY A 150 -1.38 -5.39 -21.47
C GLY A 150 -1.19 -6.20 -20.18
N ARG A 151 0.06 -6.39 -19.73
CA ARG A 151 0.35 -7.15 -18.51
C ARG A 151 -0.10 -6.42 -17.25
N ARG A 152 -0.01 -5.09 -17.21
CA ARG A 152 -0.59 -4.29 -16.12
C ARG A 152 -2.10 -4.46 -16.01
N ARG A 153 -2.81 -4.37 -17.14
CA ARG A 153 -4.27 -4.53 -17.18
C ARG A 153 -4.69 -5.94 -16.78
N LEU A 154 -4.02 -6.96 -17.30
CA LEU A 154 -4.27 -8.35 -16.93
C LEU A 154 -4.01 -8.58 -15.43
N GLY A 155 -2.86 -8.14 -14.93
CA GLY A 155 -2.52 -8.26 -13.51
C GLY A 155 -3.51 -7.54 -12.60
N ALA A 156 -3.88 -6.31 -12.95
CA ALA A 156 -4.90 -5.53 -12.24
C ALA A 156 -6.27 -6.22 -12.25
N ALA A 157 -6.69 -6.79 -13.39
CA ALA A 157 -7.93 -7.54 -13.49
C ALA A 157 -7.92 -8.78 -12.59
N LEU A 158 -6.82 -9.51 -12.53
CA LEU A 158 -6.66 -10.67 -11.64
C LEU A 158 -6.72 -10.27 -10.16
N ILE A 159 -6.08 -9.16 -9.77
CA ILE A 159 -6.14 -8.64 -8.40
C ILE A 159 -7.55 -8.17 -8.03
N ALA A 160 -8.24 -7.48 -8.94
CA ALA A 160 -9.62 -7.05 -8.72
C ALA A 160 -10.56 -8.26 -8.61
N ALA A 161 -10.42 -9.24 -9.49
CA ALA A 161 -11.18 -10.48 -9.45
C ALA A 161 -10.92 -11.27 -8.16
N ALA A 162 -9.67 -11.30 -7.67
CA ALA A 162 -9.34 -11.88 -6.37
C ALA A 162 -10.06 -11.17 -5.22
N ALA A 163 -10.04 -9.84 -5.18
CA ALA A 163 -10.68 -9.08 -4.11
C ALA A 163 -12.21 -9.28 -4.08
N VAL A 164 -12.86 -9.28 -5.26
CA VAL A 164 -14.30 -9.56 -5.38
C VAL A 164 -14.59 -11.03 -5.06
N GLY A 165 -13.78 -11.95 -5.58
CA GLY A 165 -13.89 -13.38 -5.33
C GLY A 165 -13.83 -13.70 -3.84
N ALA A 166 -12.90 -13.11 -3.09
CA ALA A 166 -12.79 -13.33 -1.65
C ALA A 166 -14.06 -12.95 -0.86
N VAL A 167 -14.85 -12.00 -1.36
CA VAL A 167 -16.13 -11.58 -0.76
C VAL A 167 -17.27 -12.49 -1.21
N VAL A 168 -17.29 -12.88 -2.48
CA VAL A 168 -18.39 -13.65 -3.09
C VAL A 168 -18.29 -15.15 -2.79
N THR A 169 -17.09 -15.74 -2.79
CA THR A 169 -16.90 -17.19 -2.66
C THR A 169 -17.52 -17.76 -1.38
N PRO A 170 -17.38 -17.14 -0.19
CA PRO A 170 -18.04 -17.63 1.02
C PRO A 170 -19.58 -17.60 0.99
N LEU A 171 -20.18 -16.83 0.07
CA LEU A 171 -21.63 -16.70 -0.07
C LEU A 171 -22.24 -17.77 -0.98
N VAL A 172 -21.41 -18.44 -1.79
CA VAL A 172 -21.88 -19.33 -2.87
C VAL A 172 -21.29 -20.73 -2.75
N VAL A 173 -20.13 -20.88 -2.10
CA VAL A 173 -19.49 -22.18 -1.92
C VAL A 173 -19.94 -22.79 -0.58
N PRO A 174 -20.54 -23.99 -0.59
CA PRO A 174 -20.93 -24.67 0.64
C PRO A 174 -19.71 -25.11 1.46
N ASP A 175 -19.90 -25.23 2.77
CA ASP A 175 -18.88 -25.75 3.67
C ASP A 175 -18.44 -27.15 3.22
N SER A 176 -17.13 -27.34 3.10
CA SER A 176 -16.50 -28.59 2.67
C SER A 176 -15.48 -29.03 3.71
N GLY A 177 -15.27 -30.35 3.83
CA GLY A 177 -14.26 -30.89 4.73
C GLY A 177 -12.84 -30.54 4.30
N TRP A 178 -11.91 -30.59 5.25
CA TRP A 178 -10.48 -30.46 4.95
C TRP A 178 -10.04 -31.56 3.95
N PRO A 179 -9.19 -31.24 2.94
CA PRO A 179 -8.49 -29.97 2.72
C PRO A 179 -9.25 -28.96 1.84
N VAL A 180 -10.46 -29.28 1.38
CA VAL A 180 -11.22 -28.45 0.42
C VAL A 180 -11.67 -27.11 1.06
N SER A 181 -11.89 -27.11 2.37
CA SER A 181 -12.24 -25.92 3.18
C SER A 181 -11.29 -24.73 3.01
N ILE A 182 -10.02 -24.97 2.68
CA ILE A 182 -9.01 -23.91 2.56
C ILE A 182 -9.11 -23.11 1.26
N LEU A 183 -9.70 -23.72 0.21
CA LEU A 183 -9.68 -23.19 -1.15
C LEU A 183 -10.36 -21.83 -1.28
N PRO A 184 -11.53 -21.58 -0.65
CA PRO A 184 -12.17 -20.26 -0.67
C PRO A 184 -11.30 -19.12 -0.14
N ALA A 185 -10.46 -19.38 0.87
CA ALA A 185 -9.57 -18.36 1.45
C ALA A 185 -8.26 -18.21 0.66
N VAL A 186 -7.72 -19.31 0.15
CA VAL A 186 -6.40 -19.35 -0.50
C VAL A 186 -6.45 -18.95 -1.96
N LEU A 187 -7.45 -19.39 -2.71
CA LEU A 187 -7.52 -19.16 -4.15
C LEU A 187 -7.53 -17.66 -4.50
N PRO A 188 -8.30 -16.79 -3.80
CA PRO A 188 -8.22 -15.35 -4.02
C PRO A 188 -6.82 -14.78 -3.74
N SER A 189 -6.17 -15.23 -2.66
CA SER A 189 -4.83 -14.79 -2.27
C SER A 189 -3.78 -15.17 -3.31
N LEU A 190 -3.84 -16.40 -3.83
CA LEU A 190 -2.98 -16.88 -4.92
C LEU A 190 -3.23 -16.10 -6.22
N LEU A 191 -4.49 -15.83 -6.55
CA LEU A 191 -4.88 -15.09 -7.74
C LEU A 191 -4.40 -13.63 -7.67
N ALA A 192 -4.52 -12.99 -6.51
CA ALA A 192 -3.99 -11.64 -6.28
C ALA A 192 -2.47 -11.58 -6.46
N LEU A 193 -1.74 -12.54 -5.87
CA LEU A 193 -0.28 -12.61 -6.02
C LEU A 193 0.12 -12.91 -7.46
N ALA A 194 -0.55 -13.85 -8.13
CA ALA A 194 -0.33 -14.14 -9.55
C ALA A 194 -0.57 -12.90 -10.42
N GLY A 195 -1.64 -12.15 -10.16
CA GLY A 195 -1.92 -10.88 -10.83
C GLY A 195 -0.79 -9.87 -10.65
N TRP A 196 -0.26 -9.75 -9.43
CA TRP A 196 0.90 -8.90 -9.15
C TRP A 196 2.16 -9.36 -9.90
N LEU A 197 2.45 -10.66 -9.90
CA LEU A 197 3.60 -11.26 -10.62
C LEU A 197 3.50 -11.04 -12.13
N VAL A 198 2.30 -11.14 -12.69
CA VAL A 198 2.02 -10.80 -14.09
C VAL A 198 2.30 -9.32 -14.36
N ALA A 199 1.81 -8.42 -13.49
CA ALA A 199 1.95 -6.98 -13.66
C ALA A 199 3.40 -6.51 -13.58
N ILE A 200 4.23 -7.09 -12.70
CA ILE A 200 5.66 -6.75 -12.57
C ILE A 200 6.55 -7.51 -13.56
N GLU A 201 5.98 -8.37 -14.41
CA GLU A 201 6.71 -9.21 -15.35
C GLU A 201 7.75 -10.12 -14.66
N ALA A 202 7.32 -10.80 -13.60
CA ALA A 202 8.23 -11.59 -12.76
C ALA A 202 8.93 -12.73 -13.55
N PRO A 203 10.21 -13.01 -13.28
CA PRO A 203 10.91 -14.15 -13.86
C PRO A 203 10.30 -15.47 -13.37
N ARG A 204 10.53 -16.59 -14.09
CA ARG A 204 9.99 -17.92 -13.74
C ARG A 204 10.23 -18.31 -12.27
N ARG A 205 11.40 -18.02 -11.72
CA ARG A 205 11.73 -18.28 -10.30
C ARG A 205 10.86 -17.49 -9.32
N GLY A 206 10.37 -16.31 -9.70
CA GLY A 206 9.48 -15.49 -8.88
C GLY A 206 8.12 -16.14 -8.64
N TRP A 207 7.69 -17.07 -9.49
CA TRP A 207 6.44 -17.81 -9.31
C TRP A 207 6.47 -18.79 -8.14
N LEU A 208 7.66 -19.20 -7.68
CA LEU A 208 7.81 -20.00 -6.46
C LEU A 208 7.28 -19.26 -5.21
N LEU A 209 7.16 -17.93 -5.27
CA LEU A 209 6.61 -17.14 -4.18
C LEU A 209 5.10 -17.38 -3.97
N LEU A 210 4.39 -18.02 -4.91
CA LEU A 210 3.03 -18.51 -4.69
C LEU A 210 2.96 -19.57 -3.57
N LEU A 211 4.06 -20.26 -3.27
CA LEU A 211 4.12 -21.23 -2.17
C LEU A 211 4.04 -20.55 -0.80
N VAL A 212 4.35 -19.25 -0.69
CA VAL A 212 4.35 -18.52 0.58
C VAL A 212 2.93 -18.39 1.17
N PRO A 213 1.93 -17.80 0.48
CA PRO A 213 0.56 -17.75 1.00
C PRO A 213 -0.04 -19.15 1.18
N LEU A 214 0.35 -20.15 0.36
CA LEU A 214 -0.08 -21.54 0.54
C LEU A 214 0.45 -22.13 1.85
N GLY A 215 1.74 -21.93 2.15
CA GLY A 215 2.36 -22.35 3.41
C GLY A 215 1.75 -21.66 4.63
N VAL A 216 1.44 -20.37 4.52
CA VAL A 216 0.77 -19.64 5.62
C VAL A 216 -0.65 -20.15 5.83
N ALA A 217 -1.41 -20.39 4.76
CA ALA A 217 -2.76 -20.92 4.89
C ALA A 217 -2.78 -22.32 5.50
N THR A 218 -1.90 -23.22 5.04
CA THR A 218 -1.78 -24.57 5.63
C THR A 218 -1.42 -24.51 7.11
N LEU A 219 -0.56 -23.57 7.52
CA LEU A 219 -0.25 -23.33 8.93
C LEU A 219 -1.47 -22.83 9.73
N ILE A 220 -2.28 -21.93 9.16
CA ILE A 220 -3.51 -21.42 9.81
C ILE A 220 -4.53 -22.56 9.99
N GLU A 221 -4.80 -23.32 8.92
CA GLU A 221 -5.76 -24.44 8.94
C GLU A 221 -5.30 -25.61 9.81
N SER A 222 -3.99 -25.80 10.00
CA SER A 222 -3.48 -26.86 10.87
C SER A 222 -3.88 -26.70 12.34
N GLY A 223 -4.42 -25.53 12.73
CA GLY A 223 -4.78 -25.25 14.12
C GLY A 223 -3.59 -24.82 14.99
N ALA A 224 -2.35 -25.03 14.55
CA ALA A 224 -1.14 -24.81 15.36
C ALA A 224 -1.05 -23.38 15.92
N LEU A 225 -1.38 -22.37 15.11
CA LEU A 225 -1.36 -20.97 15.55
C LEU A 225 -2.41 -20.67 16.62
N TRP A 226 -3.57 -21.33 16.58
CA TRP A 226 -4.66 -21.11 17.53
C TRP A 226 -4.31 -21.64 18.93
N VAL A 227 -3.43 -22.63 19.02
CA VAL A 227 -2.93 -23.19 20.29
C VAL A 227 -1.88 -22.28 20.94
N VAL A 228 -1.02 -21.64 20.14
CA VAL A 228 0.13 -20.88 20.64
C VAL A 228 -0.17 -19.39 20.83
N VAL A 229 -1.07 -18.83 20.00
CA VAL A 229 -1.40 -17.40 20.06
C VAL A 229 -2.43 -17.15 21.17
N PRO A 230 -2.20 -16.17 22.07
CA PRO A 230 -3.18 -15.82 23.11
C PRO A 230 -4.56 -15.55 22.51
N ILE A 231 -5.63 -16.03 23.17
CA ILE A 231 -7.01 -15.94 22.68
C ILE A 231 -7.38 -14.53 22.21
N ARG A 232 -6.97 -13.50 22.96
CA ARG A 232 -7.25 -12.09 22.62
C ARG A 232 -6.60 -11.60 21.33
N LEU A 233 -5.57 -12.30 20.84
CA LEU A 233 -4.82 -11.98 19.62
C LEU A 233 -5.11 -12.93 18.46
N GLN A 234 -5.89 -13.98 18.69
CA GLN A 234 -6.30 -14.91 17.63
C GLN A 234 -6.94 -14.23 16.40
N PRO A 235 -7.72 -13.14 16.52
CA PRO A 235 -8.27 -12.46 15.34
C PRO A 235 -7.19 -11.89 14.40
N CYS A 236 -5.99 -11.61 14.92
CA CYS A 236 -4.86 -11.13 14.13
C CYS A 236 -4.24 -12.23 13.23
N ILE A 237 -4.52 -13.51 13.50
CA ILE A 237 -4.07 -14.63 12.66
C ILE A 237 -4.63 -14.47 11.24
N ILE A 238 -5.84 -13.93 11.09
CA ILE A 238 -6.52 -13.78 9.80
C ILE A 238 -5.76 -12.79 8.88
N SER A 239 -5.08 -11.80 9.44
CA SER A 239 -4.25 -10.84 8.67
C SER A 239 -3.00 -11.49 8.06
N LEU A 240 -2.55 -12.65 8.56
CA LEU A 240 -1.29 -13.28 8.13
C LEU A 240 -1.31 -13.66 6.65
N LEU A 241 -2.44 -14.15 6.14
CA LEU A 241 -2.54 -14.56 4.74
C LEU A 241 -2.39 -13.37 3.79
N GLY A 242 -3.08 -12.26 4.08
CA GLY A 242 -2.94 -11.02 3.31
C GLY A 242 -1.52 -10.44 3.39
N LEU A 243 -0.90 -10.48 4.57
CA LEU A 243 0.50 -10.05 4.75
C LEU A 243 1.47 -10.92 3.95
N ALA A 244 1.27 -12.23 3.92
CA ALA A 244 2.09 -13.16 3.16
C ALA A 244 2.08 -12.83 1.66
N VAL A 245 0.90 -12.52 1.10
CA VAL A 245 0.74 -12.05 -0.29
C VAL A 245 1.52 -10.77 -0.53
N VAL A 246 1.40 -9.79 0.36
CA VAL A 246 2.11 -8.50 0.19
C VAL A 246 3.63 -8.69 0.29
N VAL A 247 4.11 -9.45 1.27
CA VAL A 247 5.55 -9.73 1.45
C VAL A 247 6.11 -10.45 0.23
N ALA A 248 5.42 -11.50 -0.26
CA ALA A 248 5.79 -12.20 -1.48
C ALA A 248 5.82 -11.26 -2.70
N GLY A 249 4.79 -10.41 -2.86
CA GLY A 249 4.73 -9.44 -3.95
C GLY A 249 5.84 -8.38 -3.90
N LEU A 250 6.20 -7.91 -2.70
CA LEU A 250 7.31 -6.97 -2.49
C LEU A 250 8.67 -7.62 -2.77
N LEU A 251 8.88 -8.85 -2.34
CA LEU A 251 10.09 -9.62 -2.65
C LEU A 251 10.23 -9.84 -4.16
N ALA A 252 9.15 -10.26 -4.83
CA ALA A 252 9.11 -10.40 -6.28
C ALA A 252 9.41 -9.08 -7.02
N TRP A 253 8.86 -7.98 -6.53
CA TRP A 253 9.08 -6.67 -7.13
C TRP A 253 10.52 -6.17 -6.95
N ARG A 254 11.15 -6.47 -5.81
CA ARG A 254 12.56 -6.16 -5.57
C ARG A 254 13.48 -6.96 -6.49
N THR A 255 13.26 -8.27 -6.62
CA THR A 255 14.07 -9.14 -7.48
C THR A 255 13.91 -8.82 -8.96
N ALA A 256 12.69 -8.52 -9.41
CA ALA A 256 12.42 -8.10 -10.78
C ALA A 256 13.09 -6.75 -11.12
N ARG A 257 13.16 -5.81 -10.17
CA ARG A 257 13.88 -4.54 -10.37
C ARG A 257 15.39 -4.71 -10.46
N SER A 258 16.00 -5.55 -9.63
CA SER A 258 17.45 -5.82 -9.72
C SER A 258 17.84 -6.47 -11.05
N SER A 259 17.04 -7.41 -11.57
CA SER A 259 17.33 -8.08 -12.84
C SER A 259 17.17 -7.19 -14.08
N ARG A 260 16.40 -6.10 -13.98
CA ARG A 260 16.27 -5.13 -15.08
C ARG A 260 17.47 -4.19 -15.16
N GLY A 261 18.06 -3.83 -14.02
CA GLY A 261 19.27 -3.00 -13.97
C GLY A 261 20.45 -3.68 -14.67
N THR A 262 20.70 -4.95 -14.34
CA THR A 262 21.79 -5.73 -14.93
C THR A 262 21.64 -5.93 -16.44
N ARG A 263 20.42 -6.20 -16.93
CA ARG A 263 20.15 -6.30 -18.37
C ARG A 263 20.37 -5.01 -19.14
N GLY A 264 20.09 -3.85 -18.52
CA GLY A 264 20.32 -2.55 -19.15
C GLY A 264 21.80 -2.25 -19.35
N GLU A 265 22.63 -2.61 -18.35
CA GLU A 265 24.08 -2.46 -18.40
C GLU A 265 24.73 -3.41 -19.42
N GLU A 266 24.30 -4.68 -19.47
CA GLU A 266 24.77 -5.64 -20.47
C GLU A 266 24.38 -5.22 -21.89
N HIS A 267 23.15 -4.73 -22.10
CA HIS A 267 22.70 -4.31 -23.43
C HIS A 267 23.44 -3.06 -23.92
N ALA A 268 23.69 -2.10 -23.01
CA ALA A 268 24.51 -0.93 -23.31
C ALA A 268 25.96 -1.32 -23.66
N ALA A 269 26.56 -2.27 -22.93
CA ALA A 269 27.90 -2.78 -23.24
C ALA A 269 27.95 -3.47 -24.62
N THR A 270 26.94 -4.28 -24.96
CA THR A 270 26.88 -4.95 -26.28
C THR A 270 26.61 -4.00 -27.45
N LEU A 271 26.01 -2.83 -27.21
CA LEU A 271 25.78 -1.81 -28.24
C LEU A 271 27.06 -1.00 -28.52
N VAL A 272 27.85 -0.71 -27.49
CA VAL A 272 29.15 -0.03 -27.63
C VAL A 272 30.14 -0.91 -28.40
N ASP A 273 30.13 -2.23 -28.16
CA ASP A 273 31.05 -3.18 -28.78
C ASP A 273 30.73 -3.49 -30.26
N ARG A 274 29.52 -3.18 -30.73
CA ARG A 274 29.14 -3.28 -32.16
C ARG A 274 29.40 -2.01 -32.97
N THR A 275 29.85 -0.95 -32.31
CA THR A 275 30.17 0.35 -32.92
C THR A 275 31.68 0.63 -33.01
N ALA A 276 32.51 -0.33 -32.61
CA ALA A 276 33.96 -0.34 -32.80
C ALA A 276 34.34 -1.33 -33.91
#